data_AF-A0A0S8E115-F1
#
_entry.id   AF-A0A0S8E115-F1
#
_cell.length_a   1.000
_cell.length_b   1.000
_cell.length_c   1.000
_cell.angle_alpha   90.00
_cell.angle_beta   90.00
_cell.angle_gamma   90.00
#
_symmetry.space_group_name_H-M   'P 1'
#
loop_
_entity.id
_entity.type
_entity.pdbx_description
1 polymer ?
#
loop_
_entity_poly.entity_id
_entity_poly.type
_entity_poly.pdbx_seq_one_letter_code
_entity_poly.pdbx_strand_id
1 'polypeptide(L)'
;MSRFLLMGLLLILTVMPSYASANLLTNPGFEIGNFANWDQWNSTNSTIYTWGHSGSDYSAAGWWATSGWQTVPIADPNALTNIGGWIYDMGGDPLRNGVHAEIRVEFKKADDSIVGTWSTGELTGGDLTDDAWNDFTTQVTPSSYGVDIAKATLVWEVNNNGSGD
;
A
#
# COMPACT_ATOMS: atom_id res chain seq x y z
N MET A 1 22.91 -10.69 11.30
CA MET A 1 22.53 -9.48 10.54
C MET A 1 21.13 -9.73 10.02
N SER A 2 20.13 -9.11 10.64
CA SER A 2 18.74 -9.16 10.20
C SER A 2 18.63 -8.41 8.88
N ARG A 3 18.24 -9.11 7.82
CA ARG A 3 17.87 -8.52 6.54
C ARG A 3 16.46 -7.96 6.73
N PHE A 4 16.31 -6.65 6.68
CA PHE A 4 15.03 -5.98 6.76
C PHE A 4 14.70 -5.45 5.36
N LEU A 5 13.46 -5.65 4.92
CA LEU A 5 12.93 -5.25 3.61
C LEU A 5 12.28 -3.86 3.76
N LEU A 6 12.54 -2.92 2.85
CA LEU A 6 11.90 -1.59 2.82
C LEU A 6 10.57 -1.64 2.05
N MET A 7 9.54 -0.96 2.52
CA MET A 7 8.22 -0.81 1.88
C MET A 7 7.67 0.60 2.14
N GLY A 8 8.15 1.61 1.43
CA GLY A 8 7.61 2.95 1.57
C GLY A 8 6.31 3.15 0.83
N LEU A 9 5.20 2.75 1.42
CA LEU A 9 3.90 3.11 0.90
C LEU A 9 3.66 4.63 1.04
N LEU A 10 3.28 5.27 -0.06
CA LEU A 10 2.58 6.56 -0.07
C LEU A 10 1.26 6.33 -0.78
N LEU A 11 0.13 6.35 -0.07
CA LEU A 11 -1.15 6.28 -0.78
C LEU A 11 -1.61 7.64 -1.25
N ILE A 12 -1.98 7.79 -2.52
CA ILE A 12 -2.66 9.00 -3.00
C ILE A 12 -4.08 8.62 -3.40
N LEU A 13 -5.06 9.22 -2.71
CA LEU A 13 -6.47 9.22 -3.12
C LEU A 13 -6.88 10.61 -3.60
N THR A 14 -7.02 10.83 -4.91
CA THR A 14 -7.54 12.10 -5.45
C THR A 14 -8.63 11.90 -6.49
N VAL A 15 -9.71 12.64 -6.29
CA VAL A 15 -10.72 12.96 -7.29
C VAL A 15 -10.31 14.29 -7.93
N MET A 16 -10.29 14.39 -9.25
CA MET A 16 -10.15 15.69 -9.93
C MET A 16 -11.34 15.91 -10.86
N PRO A 17 -12.05 17.02 -10.66
CA PRO A 17 -11.75 18.22 -11.43
C PRO A 17 -11.32 19.39 -10.51
N SER A 18 -10.13 19.95 -10.75
CA SER A 18 -9.64 21.25 -10.22
C SER A 18 -9.80 21.59 -8.72
N TYR A 19 -9.74 20.62 -7.81
CA TYR A 19 -9.51 20.87 -6.38
C TYR A 19 -8.55 19.79 -5.86
N ALA A 20 -7.51 20.17 -5.12
CA ALA A 20 -6.66 19.22 -4.42
C ALA A 20 -7.51 18.45 -3.40
N SER A 21 -8.00 17.27 -3.79
CA SER A 21 -8.69 16.36 -2.88
C SER A 21 -7.71 15.92 -1.80
N ALA A 22 -8.12 16.07 -0.53
CA ALA A 22 -7.32 15.60 0.59
C ALA A 22 -7.15 14.07 0.54
N ASN A 23 -5.98 13.60 0.95
CA ASN A 23 -5.74 12.19 1.15
C ASN A 23 -6.72 11.65 2.21
N LEU A 24 -7.44 10.56 1.90
CA LEU A 24 -8.37 9.97 2.86
C LEU A 24 -7.64 9.23 3.99
N LEU A 25 -6.40 8.79 3.75
CA LEU A 25 -5.62 8.13 4.77
C LEU A 25 -5.02 9.14 5.75
N THR A 26 -4.92 8.72 7.00
CA THR A 26 -4.13 9.39 8.03
C THR A 26 -2.73 8.80 8.06
N ASN A 27 -1.70 9.65 8.12
CA ASN A 27 -0.28 9.24 8.08
C ASN A 27 0.07 8.35 6.85
N PRO A 28 -0.28 8.76 5.61
CA PRO A 28 -0.15 7.94 4.41
C PRO A 28 1.29 7.65 3.99
N GLY A 29 2.25 8.49 4.40
CA GLY A 29 3.68 8.35 4.12
C GLY A 29 4.51 8.10 5.39
N PHE A 30 3.88 7.70 6.50
CA PHE A 30 4.56 7.38 7.77
C PHE A 30 5.38 8.53 8.39
N GLU A 31 5.08 9.77 8.02
CA GLU A 31 5.76 11.01 8.41
C GLU A 31 5.88 11.24 9.92
N ILE A 32 5.05 10.55 10.72
CA ILE A 32 5.06 10.64 12.19
C ILE A 32 6.15 9.72 12.80
N GLY A 33 6.89 8.96 11.97
CA GLY A 33 7.97 8.07 12.41
C GLY A 33 7.50 6.77 13.05
N ASN A 34 6.22 6.42 12.89
CA ASN A 34 5.61 5.19 13.40
C ASN A 34 4.39 4.79 12.54
N PHE A 35 3.80 3.64 12.87
CA PHE A 35 2.60 3.08 12.23
C PHE A 35 1.27 3.62 12.80
N ALA A 36 1.24 4.82 13.38
CA ALA A 36 -0.03 5.36 13.89
C ALA A 36 -1.10 5.42 12.79
N ASN A 37 -2.29 4.90 13.12
CA ASN A 37 -3.46 4.73 12.23
C ASN A 37 -3.31 3.64 11.15
N TRP A 38 -2.26 2.83 11.23
CA TRP A 38 -2.10 1.62 10.43
C TRP A 38 -2.23 0.41 11.35
N ASP A 39 -3.17 -0.47 11.02
CA ASP A 39 -3.13 -1.82 11.55
C ASP A 39 -2.00 -2.59 10.87
N GLN A 40 -1.53 -3.66 11.53
CA GLN A 40 -0.38 -4.43 11.05
C GLN A 40 -0.56 -5.92 11.30
N TRP A 41 -0.13 -6.73 10.33
CA TRP A 41 0.15 -8.13 10.53
C TRP A 41 1.66 -8.33 10.70
N ASN A 42 2.04 -9.21 11.63
CA ASN A 42 3.44 -9.50 11.91
C ASN A 42 4.27 -8.23 12.19
N SER A 43 3.75 -7.36 13.08
CA SER A 43 4.34 -6.04 13.39
C SER A 43 5.77 -6.12 13.91
N THR A 44 6.17 -7.22 14.55
CA THR A 44 7.55 -7.48 14.99
C THR A 44 8.55 -7.48 13.83
N ASN A 45 8.09 -7.87 12.63
CA ASN A 45 8.91 -7.90 11.41
C ASN A 45 8.65 -6.68 10.50
N SER A 46 7.80 -5.74 10.95
CA SER A 46 7.58 -4.46 10.28
C SER A 46 8.42 -3.36 10.94
N THR A 47 8.90 -2.40 10.17
CA THR A 47 9.78 -1.33 10.65
C THR A 47 9.46 -0.02 9.94
N ILE A 48 9.74 1.10 10.61
CA ILE A 48 9.79 2.41 9.95
C ILE A 48 11.25 2.77 9.69
N TYR A 49 11.57 3.07 8.44
CA TYR A 49 12.87 3.59 8.06
C TYR A 49 12.84 5.10 7.90
N THR A 50 13.95 5.75 8.24
CA THR A 50 14.19 7.19 8.08
C THR A 50 14.73 7.52 6.68
N TRP A 51 14.23 6.82 5.66
CA TRP A 51 14.38 7.25 4.29
C TRP A 51 13.12 6.89 3.46
N GLY A 52 12.41 7.92 2.99
CA GLY A 52 11.12 7.81 2.30
C GLY A 52 11.10 8.54 0.96
N HIS A 53 10.01 8.34 0.20
CA HIS A 53 9.84 8.98 -1.12
C HIS A 53 9.61 10.50 -1.02
N SER A 54 8.99 10.97 0.06
CA SER A 54 8.64 12.39 0.26
C SER A 54 8.70 12.78 1.73
N GLY A 55 8.74 14.08 2.03
CA GLY A 55 8.50 14.60 3.38
C GLY A 55 9.70 14.55 4.33
N SER A 56 9.47 14.06 5.54
CA SER A 56 10.43 13.82 6.64
C SER A 56 11.24 12.53 6.42
N ASP A 57 11.16 11.99 5.21
CA ASP A 57 11.84 10.80 4.72
C ASP A 57 11.48 9.54 5.53
N TYR A 58 10.19 9.24 5.80
CA TYR A 58 9.82 7.96 6.42
C TYR A 58 9.23 6.96 5.43
N SER A 59 9.43 5.67 5.70
CA SER A 59 8.86 4.57 4.92
C SER A 59 8.50 3.41 5.82
N ALA A 60 7.41 2.70 5.53
CA ALA A 60 7.24 1.37 6.09
C ALA A 60 8.28 0.41 5.48
N ALA A 61 8.36 -0.78 6.04
CA ALA A 61 9.34 -1.81 5.76
C ALA A 61 8.84 -3.07 6.43
N GLY A 62 9.01 -4.22 5.80
CA GLY A 62 8.52 -5.47 6.35
C GLY A 62 9.21 -6.67 5.73
N TRP A 63 9.66 -7.62 6.54
CA TRP A 63 10.18 -8.90 6.05
C TRP A 63 9.05 -9.80 5.48
N TRP A 64 9.35 -11.02 5.02
CA TRP A 64 8.30 -11.90 4.46
C TRP A 64 7.12 -12.08 5.44
N ALA A 65 5.92 -12.19 4.87
CA ALA A 65 4.63 -12.25 5.59
C ALA A 65 4.41 -11.06 6.53
N THR A 66 4.54 -9.85 6.02
CA THR A 66 4.19 -8.61 6.73
C THR A 66 3.20 -7.81 5.91
N SER A 67 2.31 -7.09 6.60
CA SER A 67 1.40 -6.17 5.95
C SER A 67 0.95 -5.08 6.89
N GLY A 68 0.43 -4.00 6.31
CA GLY A 68 -0.30 -2.99 7.06
C GLY A 68 -1.45 -2.45 6.25
N TRP A 69 -2.50 -2.05 6.94
CA TRP A 69 -3.72 -1.56 6.29
C TRP A 69 -4.39 -0.42 7.03
N GLN A 70 -5.17 0.34 6.26
CA GLN A 70 -6.05 1.38 6.77
C GLN A 70 -7.35 1.35 5.99
N THR A 71 -8.46 1.40 6.72
CA THR A 71 -9.81 1.43 6.14
C THR A 71 -10.37 2.85 6.22
N VAL A 72 -10.88 3.35 5.10
CA VAL A 72 -11.48 4.67 4.99
C VAL A 72 -12.90 4.59 4.43
N PRO A 73 -13.80 5.51 4.82
CA PRO A 73 -15.11 5.61 4.20
C PRO A 73 -15.00 6.13 2.76
N ILE A 74 -15.84 5.63 1.87
CA ILE A 74 -16.04 6.12 0.51
C ILE A 74 -17.38 6.85 0.45
N ALA A 75 -17.34 8.18 0.32
CA ALA A 75 -18.54 9.01 0.31
C ALA A 75 -19.29 8.97 -1.03
N ASP A 76 -18.54 8.88 -2.14
CA ASP A 76 -19.10 8.78 -3.49
C ASP A 76 -18.35 7.68 -4.26
N PRO A 77 -18.93 6.48 -4.43
CA PRO A 77 -18.29 5.40 -5.17
C PRO A 77 -18.23 5.64 -6.68
N ASN A 78 -18.89 6.66 -7.22
CA ASN A 78 -18.83 7.01 -8.64
C ASN A 78 -17.78 8.08 -8.95
N ALA A 79 -17.17 8.68 -7.91
CA ALA A 79 -16.09 9.62 -8.08
C ALA A 79 -14.80 8.89 -8.54
N LEU A 80 -14.12 9.46 -9.53
CA LEU A 80 -12.80 8.99 -9.92
C LEU A 80 -11.83 9.17 -8.75
N THR A 81 -11.07 8.15 -8.41
CA THR A 81 -10.35 8.04 -7.15
C THR A 81 -8.94 7.54 -7.45
N ASN A 82 -7.91 8.33 -7.16
CA ASN A 82 -6.55 7.78 -7.20
C ASN A 82 -6.41 6.68 -6.14
N ILE A 83 -5.62 5.67 -6.39
CA ILE A 83 -5.27 4.63 -5.43
C ILE A 83 -3.86 4.17 -5.75
N GLY A 84 -3.24 3.43 -4.84
CA GLY A 84 -1.87 2.95 -5.02
C GLY A 84 -0.85 3.93 -4.48
N GLY A 85 0.41 3.58 -4.66
CA GLY A 85 1.51 4.29 -4.04
C GLY A 85 2.86 3.89 -4.56
N TRP A 86 3.89 4.26 -3.83
CA TRP A 86 5.27 4.02 -4.22
C TRP A 86 5.83 2.76 -3.57
N ILE A 87 6.73 2.08 -4.26
CA ILE A 87 7.49 0.93 -3.76
C ILE A 87 8.96 1.14 -4.08
N TYR A 88 9.84 0.82 -3.12
CA TYR A 88 11.28 0.89 -3.30
C TYR A 88 11.90 -0.49 -3.14
N ASP A 89 12.67 -0.92 -4.14
CA ASP A 89 13.53 -2.10 -4.03
C ASP A 89 14.97 -1.64 -3.80
N MET A 90 15.56 -2.01 -2.66
CA MET A 90 16.94 -1.64 -2.27
C MET A 90 18.04 -2.34 -3.08
N GLY A 91 17.68 -3.12 -4.10
CA GLY A 91 18.63 -3.88 -4.89
C GLY A 91 19.37 -4.93 -4.04
N GLY A 92 20.16 -5.79 -4.69
CA GLY A 92 20.99 -6.77 -3.97
C GLY A 92 20.26 -7.94 -3.29
N ASP A 93 18.96 -8.13 -3.60
CA ASP A 93 18.06 -9.27 -3.29
C ASP A 93 17.02 -9.13 -2.13
N PRO A 94 16.05 -8.19 -2.22
CA PRO A 94 14.87 -8.16 -1.34
C PRO A 94 13.60 -8.78 -1.95
N LEU A 95 13.48 -8.88 -3.29
CA LEU A 95 12.29 -9.43 -3.99
C LEU A 95 12.62 -10.44 -5.10
N ARG A 96 13.82 -11.05 -5.08
CA ARG A 96 14.28 -11.97 -6.15
C ARG A 96 14.31 -13.45 -5.75
N ASN A 97 14.03 -13.76 -4.50
CA ASN A 97 13.99 -15.13 -3.95
C ASN A 97 12.57 -15.62 -3.59
N GLY A 98 11.61 -15.40 -4.49
CA GLY A 98 10.22 -15.87 -4.27
C GLY A 98 9.43 -15.04 -3.25
N VAL A 99 9.92 -13.84 -2.91
CA VAL A 99 9.22 -12.81 -2.15
C VAL A 99 8.67 -11.79 -3.15
N HIS A 100 7.46 -11.31 -2.91
CA HIS A 100 6.81 -10.25 -3.68
C HIS A 100 6.30 -9.14 -2.74
N ALA A 101 6.13 -7.95 -3.31
CA ALA A 101 5.40 -6.86 -2.69
C ALA A 101 4.06 -6.66 -3.42
N GLU A 102 3.05 -6.19 -2.70
CA GLU A 102 1.76 -5.85 -3.28
C GLU A 102 1.21 -4.59 -2.62
N ILE A 103 0.60 -3.71 -3.42
CA ILE A 103 -0.36 -2.73 -2.92
C ILE A 103 -1.72 -3.13 -3.47
N ARG A 104 -2.71 -3.25 -2.58
CA ARG A 104 -4.09 -3.53 -2.98
C ARG A 104 -5.10 -2.64 -2.28
N VAL A 105 -6.21 -2.38 -2.94
CA VAL A 105 -7.38 -1.72 -2.36
C VAL A 105 -8.55 -2.69 -2.43
N GLU A 106 -9.07 -3.04 -1.26
CA GLU A 106 -10.29 -3.83 -1.11
C GLU A 106 -11.48 -2.88 -0.97
N PHE A 107 -12.38 -2.90 -1.95
CA PHE A 107 -13.63 -2.15 -1.88
C PHE A 107 -14.68 -2.94 -1.10
N LYS A 108 -15.29 -2.30 -0.12
CA LYS A 108 -16.13 -2.95 0.88
C LYS A 108 -17.49 -2.30 1.01
N LYS A 109 -18.49 -3.11 1.33
CA LYS A 109 -19.79 -2.64 1.80
C LYS A 109 -19.71 -2.13 3.24
N ALA A 110 -20.81 -1.58 3.74
CA ALA A 110 -20.89 -1.09 5.11
C ALA A 110 -20.64 -2.18 6.17
N ASP A 111 -20.97 -3.44 5.85
CA ASP A 111 -20.77 -4.64 6.70
C ASP A 111 -19.36 -5.25 6.58
N ASP A 112 -18.42 -4.55 5.94
CA ASP A 112 -17.04 -4.96 5.70
C ASP A 112 -16.85 -6.15 4.73
N SER A 113 -17.92 -6.60 4.07
CA SER A 113 -17.79 -7.56 2.97
C SER A 113 -17.05 -6.94 1.77
N ILE A 114 -16.04 -7.65 1.26
CA ILE A 114 -15.28 -7.26 0.06
C ILE A 114 -16.13 -7.55 -1.16
N VAL A 115 -16.31 -6.55 -2.04
CA VAL A 115 -17.05 -6.69 -3.30
C VAL A 115 -16.14 -6.66 -4.53
N GLY A 116 -14.95 -6.10 -4.39
CA GLY A 116 -13.93 -6.13 -5.43
C GLY A 116 -12.60 -5.61 -4.92
N THR A 117 -11.55 -5.91 -5.67
CA THR A 117 -10.18 -5.60 -5.30
C THR A 117 -9.45 -5.03 -6.50
N TRP A 118 -8.78 -3.91 -6.31
CA TRP A 118 -7.70 -3.48 -7.19
C TRP A 118 -6.37 -3.89 -6.59
N SER A 119 -5.40 -4.26 -7.42
CA SER A 119 -4.06 -4.64 -6.98
C SER A 119 -3.02 -4.31 -8.06
N THR A 120 -1.78 -4.06 -7.61
CA THR A 120 -0.59 -4.03 -8.47
C THR A 120 -0.19 -5.39 -9.04
N GLY A 121 -0.76 -6.47 -8.51
CA GLY A 121 -0.24 -7.82 -8.63
C GLY A 121 0.94 -8.07 -7.69
N GLU A 122 1.41 -9.32 -7.65
CA GLU A 122 2.62 -9.72 -6.94
C GLU A 122 3.85 -9.15 -7.66
N LEU A 123 4.37 -8.03 -7.16
CA LEU A 123 5.54 -7.37 -7.71
C LEU A 123 6.81 -8.04 -7.20
N THR A 124 7.61 -8.55 -8.11
CA THR A 124 8.93 -9.12 -7.85
C THR A 124 10.03 -8.15 -8.24
N GLY A 125 11.28 -8.47 -7.93
CA GLY A 125 12.42 -7.62 -8.32
C GLY A 125 12.63 -7.48 -9.83
N GLY A 126 11.90 -8.22 -10.67
CA GLY A 126 11.87 -8.03 -12.12
C GLY A 126 10.89 -6.95 -12.59
N ASP A 127 9.92 -6.60 -11.75
CA ASP A 127 8.85 -5.64 -12.04
C ASP A 127 9.22 -4.21 -11.61
N LEU A 128 10.37 -4.06 -10.94
CA LEU A 128 10.82 -2.83 -10.30
C LEU A 128 12.15 -2.36 -10.88
N THR A 129 12.34 -1.04 -10.88
CA THR A 129 13.66 -0.45 -11.06
C THR A 129 14.38 -0.50 -9.72
N ASP A 130 15.51 -1.22 -9.69
CA ASP A 130 16.41 -1.27 -8.52
C ASP A 130 16.85 0.13 -8.10
N ASP A 131 16.97 0.32 -6.79
CA ASP A 131 17.45 1.54 -6.17
C ASP A 131 16.67 2.80 -6.59
N ALA A 132 15.38 2.62 -6.89
CA ALA A 132 14.47 3.69 -7.26
C ALA A 132 13.09 3.51 -6.63
N TRP A 133 12.41 4.62 -6.42
CA TRP A 133 10.99 4.63 -6.09
C TRP A 133 10.18 4.38 -7.36
N ASN A 134 9.33 3.37 -7.32
CA ASN A 134 8.47 2.95 -8.43
C ASN A 134 7.04 3.37 -8.12
N ASP A 135 6.41 4.16 -9.00
CA ASP A 135 5.03 4.64 -8.83
C ASP A 135 4.02 3.62 -9.33
N PHE A 136 3.13 3.18 -8.44
CA PHE A 136 1.99 2.32 -8.77
C PHE A 136 0.66 3.02 -8.50
N THR A 137 0.65 4.35 -8.48
CA THR A 137 -0.57 5.14 -8.37
C THR A 137 -1.37 5.07 -9.67
N THR A 138 -2.67 4.81 -9.57
CA THR A 138 -3.59 4.79 -10.70
C THR A 138 -4.94 5.40 -10.33
N GLN A 139 -5.78 5.65 -11.33
CA GLN A 139 -7.14 6.15 -11.16
C GLN A 139 -8.17 5.05 -11.37
N VAL A 140 -9.12 4.96 -10.45
CA VAL A 140 -10.25 4.04 -10.55
C VAL A 140 -11.56 4.72 -10.20
N THR A 141 -12.66 4.17 -10.69
CA THR A 141 -13.99 4.48 -10.15
C THR A 141 -14.41 3.32 -9.25
N PRO A 142 -14.55 3.49 -7.92
CA PRO A 142 -14.87 2.39 -7.02
C PRO A 142 -16.07 1.54 -7.46
N SER A 143 -17.14 2.16 -7.95
CA SER A 143 -18.34 1.46 -8.44
C SER A 143 -18.11 0.53 -9.64
N SER A 144 -16.95 0.60 -10.30
CA SER A 144 -16.54 -0.40 -11.31
C SER A 144 -16.14 -1.75 -10.71
N TYR A 145 -15.87 -1.80 -9.39
CA TYR A 145 -15.47 -3.01 -8.66
C TYR A 145 -16.62 -3.67 -7.92
N GLY A 146 -17.80 -3.03 -7.83
CA GLY A 146 -18.95 -3.60 -7.14
C GLY A 146 -20.05 -2.59 -6.83
N VAL A 147 -21.15 -3.09 -6.25
CA VAL A 147 -22.30 -2.28 -5.81
C VAL A 147 -22.26 -2.07 -4.30
N ASP A 148 -22.93 -1.01 -3.84
CA ASP A 148 -23.07 -0.65 -2.42
C ASP A 148 -21.73 -0.42 -1.67
N ILE A 149 -20.70 0.04 -2.39
CA ILE A 149 -19.41 0.37 -1.80
C ILE A 149 -19.57 1.54 -0.83
N ALA A 150 -19.14 1.32 0.41
CA ALA A 150 -19.17 2.31 1.49
C ALA A 150 -17.79 2.56 2.09
N LYS A 151 -16.83 1.66 1.87
CA LYS A 151 -15.49 1.67 2.45
C LYS A 151 -14.45 1.20 1.44
N ALA A 152 -13.22 1.60 1.65
CA ALA A 152 -12.04 1.04 0.98
C ALA A 152 -10.98 0.74 2.02
N THR A 153 -10.38 -0.44 1.96
CA THR A 153 -9.20 -0.79 2.75
C THR A 153 -8.01 -0.80 1.82
N LEU A 154 -7.05 0.07 2.06
CA LEU A 154 -5.76 -0.10 1.44
C LEU A 154 -4.93 -1.05 2.29
N VAL A 155 -4.29 -2.02 1.62
CA VAL A 155 -3.25 -2.88 2.16
C VAL A 155 -1.94 -2.68 1.40
N TRP A 156 -0.85 -2.65 2.16
CA TRP A 156 0.49 -2.89 1.66
C TRP A 156 1.00 -4.21 2.23
N GLU A 157 1.69 -5.02 1.44
CA GLU A 157 2.11 -6.36 1.84
C GLU A 157 3.48 -6.73 1.25
N VAL A 158 4.29 -7.43 2.05
CA VAL A 158 5.43 -8.24 1.59
C VAL A 158 5.12 -9.69 1.94
N ASN A 159 5.11 -10.57 0.94
CA ASN A 159 4.84 -11.98 1.14
C ASN A 159 5.67 -12.87 0.22
N ASN A 160 5.54 -14.19 0.31
CA ASN A 160 6.22 -15.15 -0.54
C ASN A 160 5.24 -16.16 -1.16
N ASN A 161 5.59 -16.71 -2.32
CA ASN A 161 4.74 -17.70 -3.02
C ASN A 161 4.89 -19.12 -2.44
N GLY A 162 5.53 -19.26 -1.28
CA GLY A 162 5.75 -20.52 -0.61
C GLY A 162 5.29 -20.43 0.84
N SER A 163 4.19 -21.11 1.17
CA SER A 163 3.83 -21.36 2.57
C SER A 163 4.95 -22.16 3.22
N GLY A 164 5.69 -21.59 4.17
CA GLY A 164 6.69 -22.36 4.88
C GLY A 164 7.46 -21.56 5.90
N ASP A 165 7.03 -21.66 7.16
CA ASP A 165 7.92 -22.29 8.13
C ASP A 165 7.99 -23.79 7.84
#